data_AF-A0A7K3LJS8-F1
#
_entry.id   AF-A0A7K3LJS8-F1
#
_cell.length_a   1.000
_cell.length_b   1.000
_cell.length_c   1.000
_cell.angle_alpha   90.00
_cell.angle_beta   90.00
_cell.angle_gamma   90.00
#
_symmetry.space_group_name_H-M   'P 1'
#
loop_
_entity.id
_entity.type
_entity.pdbx_description
1 polymer ?
#
loop_
_entity_poly.entity_id
_entity_poly.type
_entity_poly.pdbx_seq_one_letter_code
_entity_poly.pdbx_strand_id
1 'polypeptide(L)' 'MAIDPNKSKALTQVVRQHPVMSVLAVSPGIAIFVLLWIFGAEWLAIIFALAALGGGYYLLTRQK' A
#
# COMPACT_ATOMS: atom_id res chain seq x y z
N MET A 1 -2.61 -5.78 18.63
CA MET A 1 -1.18 -5.99 18.28
C MET A 1 -0.53 -4.64 17.99
N ALA A 2 0.02 -3.95 18.99
CA ALA A 2 0.52 -2.58 18.83
C ALA A 2 1.74 -2.54 17.90
N ILE A 3 1.76 -1.65 16.90
CA ILE A 3 2.93 -1.40 16.03
C ILE A 3 4.01 -0.77 16.91
N ASP A 4 5.24 -1.29 16.84
CA ASP A 4 6.36 -0.70 17.57
C ASP A 4 6.57 0.74 17.08
N PRO A 5 6.43 1.74 17.97
CA PRO A 5 6.58 3.14 17.60
C PRO A 5 7.96 3.47 17.05
N ASN A 6 9.01 2.74 17.43
CA ASN A 6 10.36 2.94 16.90
C ASN A 6 10.46 2.47 15.44
N LYS A 7 9.91 1.30 15.09
CA LYS A 7 9.85 0.84 13.69
C LYS A 7 9.03 1.79 12.82
N SER A 8 7.89 2.27 13.33
CA SER A 8 7.03 3.21 12.59
C SER A 8 7.74 4.53 12.29
N LYS A 9 8.48 5.08 13.27
CA LYS A 9 9.29 6.29 13.08
C LYS A 9 10.40 6.08 12.04
N ALA A 10 11.11 4.95 12.09
CA ALA A 10 12.16 4.63 11.13
C ALA A 10 11.61 4.54 9.70
N LEU A 11 10.49 3.83 9.50
CA LEU A 11 9.82 3.76 8.19
C LEU A 11 9.39 5.14 7.68
N THR A 12 8.79 5.96 8.55
CA THR A 12 8.39 7.33 8.21
C THR A 12 9.58 8.17 7.79
N GLN A 13 10.73 7.99 8.42
CA GLN A 13 11.96 8.70 8.10
C GLN A 13 12.50 8.31 6.71
N VAL A 14 12.45 7.02 6.35
CA VAL A 14 12.83 6.53 5.01
C VAL A 14 11.92 7.10 3.93
N VAL A 15 10.60 7.12 4.15
CA VAL A 15 9.63 7.70 3.20
C VAL A 15 9.89 9.20 3.02
N ARG A 16 10.22 9.91 4.11
CA ARG A 16 10.60 11.34 4.03
C ARG A 16 11.90 11.58 3.27
N GLN A 17 12.89 10.71 3.44
CA GLN A 17 14.20 10.83 2.78
C GLN A 17 14.15 10.42 1.31
N HIS A 18 13.32 9.44 0.95
CA HIS A 18 13.23 8.89 -0.40
C HIS A 18 11.77 8.76 -0.89
N PRO A 19 11.04 9.89 -0.99
CA PRO A 19 9.60 9.86 -1.32
C PRO A 19 9.32 9.24 -2.68
N VAL A 20 10.19 9.47 -3.66
CA VAL A 20 10.07 8.91 -5.01
C VAL A 20 10.13 7.38 -4.98
N MET A 21 11.05 6.80 -4.19
CA MET A 21 11.20 5.35 -4.10
C MET A 21 9.98 4.70 -3.45
N SER A 22 9.38 5.34 -2.45
CA SER A 22 8.14 4.87 -1.83
C SER A 22 6.97 4.88 -2.82
N VAL A 23 6.83 5.94 -3.61
CA VAL A 23 5.79 6.02 -4.66
C VAL A 23 6.02 4.96 -5.72
N LEU A 24 7.25 4.77 -6.18
CA LEU A 24 7.59 3.73 -7.16
C LEU A 24 7.26 2.32 -6.65
N ALA A 25 7.50 2.02 -5.38
CA ALA A 25 7.17 0.72 -4.80
C ALA A 25 5.65 0.42 -4.83
N VAL A 26 4.81 1.44 -4.61
CA VAL A 26 3.34 1.28 -4.62
C VAL A 26 2.76 1.46 -6.04
N SER A 27 3.53 2.02 -6.98
CA SER A 27 3.08 2.39 -8.33
C SER A 27 2.43 1.25 -9.13
N PRO A 28 2.86 -0.02 -9.08
CA PRO A 28 2.20 -1.08 -9.86
C PRO A 28 0.77 -1.31 -9.39
N GLY A 29 0.52 -1.23 -8.08
CA GLY A 29 -0.83 -1.35 -7.53
C GLY A 29 -1.73 -0.19 -7.94
N ILE A 30 -1.19 1.03 -7.94
CA ILE A 30 -1.92 2.23 -8.41
C ILE A 30 -2.25 2.09 -9.89
N ALA A 31 -1.29 1.67 -10.72
CA ALA A 31 -1.49 1.49 -12.15
C ALA A 31 -2.61 0.47 -12.44
N ILE A 32 -2.60 -0.69 -11.77
CA ILE A 32 -3.66 -1.70 -11.92
C ILE A 32 -5.02 -1.14 -11.49
N PHE A 33 -5.09 -0.44 -10.36
CA PHE A 33 -6.33 0.17 -9.89
C PHE A 33 -6.90 1.18 -10.90
N VAL A 34 -6.04 2.08 -11.42
CA VAL A 34 -6.43 3.08 -12.40
C VAL A 34 -6.90 2.43 -13.72
N LEU A 35 -6.20 1.39 -14.17
CA LEU A 35 -6.59 0.64 -15.37
C LEU A 35 -7.97 0.01 -15.17
N LEU A 36 -8.19 -0.71 -14.07
CA LEU A 36 -9.50 -1.31 -13.77
C LEU A 36 -10.61 -0.27 -13.74
N TRP A 37 -10.34 0.91 -13.19
CA TRP A 37 -11.31 2.00 -13.14
C TRP A 37 -11.65 2.55 -14.53
N ILE A 38 -10.65 2.87 -15.34
CA ILE A 38 -10.84 3.47 -16.66
C ILE A 38 -11.49 2.49 -17.65
N PHE A 39 -11.22 1.19 -17.52
CA PHE A 39 -11.83 0.16 -18.36
C PHE A 39 -13.23 -0.30 -17.88
N GLY A 40 -13.86 0.44 -16.96
CA GLY A 40 -15.24 0.17 -16.52
C GLY A 40 -15.38 -1.04 -15.59
N ALA A 41 -14.27 -1.52 -15.04
CA ALA A 41 -14.22 -2.62 -14.08
C ALA A 41 -14.20 -2.08 -12.64
N GLU A 42 -15.10 -1.14 -12.32
CA GLU A 42 -15.10 -0.39 -11.06
C GLU A 42 -15.24 -1.30 -9.83
N TRP A 43 -16.11 -2.32 -9.93
CA TRP A 43 -16.27 -3.33 -8.88
C TRP A 43 -14.98 -4.10 -8.61
N LEU A 44 -14.24 -4.46 -9.67
CA LEU A 44 -12.94 -5.11 -9.53
C LEU A 44 -11.89 -4.15 -8.95
N ALA A 45 -11.92 -2.87 -9.34
CA ALA A 45 -11.03 -1.86 -8.77
C ALA A 45 -11.25 -1.71 -7.26
N ILE A 46 -12.52 -1.67 -6.81
CA ILE A 46 -12.88 -1.60 -5.39
C ILE A 46 -12.42 -2.85 -4.63
N ILE A 47 -12.71 -4.05 -5.16
CA ILE A 47 -12.27 -5.32 -4.55
C ILE A 47 -10.74 -5.36 -4.48
N PHE A 48 -10.06 -4.97 -5.54
CA PHE A 48 -8.60 -4.89 -5.60
C PHE A 48 -8.05 -3.92 -4.54
N ALA A 49 -8.64 -2.73 -4.41
CA ALA A 49 -8.23 -1.76 -3.40
C ALA A 49 -8.41 -2.31 -1.98
N LEU A 50 -9.57 -2.93 -1.68
CA LEU A 50 -9.82 -3.57 -0.39
C LEU A 50 -8.83 -4.71 -0.11
N ALA A 51 -8.56 -5.55 -1.11
CA ALA A 51 -7.58 -6.64 -1.00
C ALA A 51 -6.15 -6.10 -0.82
N ALA A 52 -5.76 -5.04 -1.51
CA ALA A 52 -4.45 -4.42 -1.39
C ALA A 52 -4.26 -3.78 -0.01
N LEU A 53 -5.26 -3.04 0.48
CA LEU A 53 -5.24 -2.44 1.82
C LEU A 53 -5.26 -3.52 2.91
N GLY A 54 -6.16 -4.51 2.80
CA GLY A 54 -6.28 -5.61 3.74
C GLY A 54 -5.05 -6.50 3.75
N GLY A 55 -4.52 -6.86 2.59
CA GLY A 55 -3.28 -7.62 2.43
C GLY A 55 -2.07 -6.87 2.96
N GLY A 56 -1.95 -5.56 2.66
CA GLY A 56 -0.92 -4.70 3.23
C GLY A 56 -0.98 -4.65 4.75
N TYR A 57 -2.17 -4.42 5.32
CA TYR A 57 -2.39 -4.42 6.77
C TYR A 57 -2.06 -5.79 7.41
N TYR A 58 -2.51 -6.88 6.79
CA TYR A 58 -2.23 -8.24 7.25
C TYR A 58 -0.74 -8.55 7.25
N LEU A 59 -0.01 -8.24 6.16
CA LEU A 59 1.43 -8.46 6.09
C LEU A 59 2.19 -7.63 7.13
N LEU A 60 1.77 -6.38 7.37
CA LEU A 60 2.35 -5.52 8.41
C LEU A 60 2.08 -6.03 9.83
N THR A 61 0.97 -6.74 10.05
CA THR A 61 0.61 -7.28 11.37
C THR A 61 1.11 -8.70 11.61
N ARG A 62 1.30 -9.51 10.55
CA ARG A 62 1.78 -10.90 10.62
C ARG A 62 3.28 -11.02 10.88
N GLN A 63 4.08 -10.03 10.49
CA GLN A 63 5.54 -10.01 10.70
C GLN A 63 5.95 -9.71 12.17
N LYS A 64 5.07 -10.01 13.12
CA LYS A 64 5.25 -9.85 14.57
C LYS A 64 5.10 -11.19 15.24
#